data_AF-A0A656Y397-F1
#
_entry.id   AF-A0A656Y397-F1
#
_cell.length_a   1.000
_cell.length_b   1.000
_cell.length_c   1.000
_cell.angle_alpha   90.00
_cell.angle_beta   90.00
_cell.angle_gamma   90.00
#
_symmetry.space_group_name_H-M   'P 1'
#
loop_
_entity.id
_entity.type
_entity.pdbx_description
1 polymer ?
#
loop_
_entity_poly.entity_id
_entity_poly.type
_entity_poly.pdbx_seq_one_letter_code
_entity_poly.pdbx_strand_id
1 'polypeptide(L)'
;MNAVVALAPRFQRAGGRDARVTTGLAVTAFAVTTGLTLSVVGGLLGFADRAALPVPPGQDDLRSLYLSLAWTAVVLLVVPLLTLGGAAARLGVSRRDARLATLRLLGATPREVVGLTVTETAWQGFVGAVLGILLYGALLPAVALLPFQGTTFSVAELWVGWQGLAVTLVAVPLLAALSGAFSLRRVSVSPLGVARRETPKGMTWLRLVIAVVGIGLFMVVSAAAGALGAAAVGALVGALAVGFATLNAVGPWVLALVGKVQLRRATTPARLLAARRLLDDPRAAWRVVGGLGLAGFVAGALAVLPAITAVDTTGDPQGDTLMADLVTGGMVTLVVAFLLAAVSAGIAQAAAVLDRRREIALQNLAGMPVELLDSVRRRSVLVPLLFVSVGSAATALVMLFPLFGAAAVSSPQGLLLLFGFLAGGCALVYAATETSRPLLRSVLADTVVRAD
;
A
#
# COMPACT_ATOMS: atom_id res chain seq x y z
N MET A 1 24.94 -1.76 -31.62
CA MET A 1 24.01 -0.91 -30.83
C MET A 1 23.59 0.25 -31.72
N ASN A 2 22.30 0.45 -32.00
CA ASN A 2 21.82 1.52 -32.88
C ASN A 2 22.28 2.91 -32.37
N ALA A 3 22.75 3.79 -33.26
CA ALA A 3 23.19 5.14 -32.88
C ALA A 3 22.08 5.94 -32.17
N VAL A 4 20.82 5.66 -32.51
CA VAL A 4 19.62 6.24 -31.88
C VAL A 4 19.47 5.81 -30.41
N VAL A 5 19.80 4.57 -30.08
CA VAL A 5 19.78 4.05 -28.69
C VAL A 5 20.92 4.66 -27.86
N ALA A 6 22.06 4.95 -28.48
CA ALA A 6 23.18 5.62 -27.81
C ALA A 6 22.87 7.07 -27.38
N LEU A 7 21.88 7.73 -28.01
CA LEU A 7 21.40 9.05 -27.61
C LEU A 7 20.48 9.03 -26.39
N ALA A 8 19.97 7.85 -26.00
CA ALA A 8 19.05 7.69 -24.88
C ALA A 8 19.53 8.35 -23.56
N PRO A 9 20.77 8.14 -23.06
CA PRO A 9 21.23 8.80 -21.82
C PRO A 9 21.34 10.33 -21.95
N ARG A 10 21.58 10.88 -23.16
CA ARG A 10 21.61 12.33 -23.38
C ARG A 10 20.21 12.94 -23.27
N PHE A 11 19.20 12.29 -23.84
CA PHE A 11 17.80 12.71 -23.67
C PHE A 11 17.31 12.58 -22.22
N GLN A 12 17.83 11.60 -21.46
CA GLN A 12 17.52 11.46 -20.04
C GLN A 12 18.04 12.66 -19.22
N ARG A 13 19.27 13.12 -19.52
CA ARG A 13 19.84 14.32 -18.89
C ARG A 13 19.15 15.61 -19.32
N ALA A 14 18.64 15.66 -20.56
CA ALA A 14 17.89 16.79 -21.09
C ALA A 14 16.46 16.92 -20.49
N GLY A 15 15.91 15.85 -19.92
CA GLY A 15 14.59 15.84 -19.26
C GLY A 15 14.48 16.68 -17.98
N GLY A 16 15.57 17.34 -17.55
CA GLY A 16 15.54 18.35 -16.50
C GLY A 16 15.14 17.84 -15.12
N ARG A 17 14.52 18.71 -14.32
CA ARG A 17 14.12 18.46 -12.92
C ARG A 17 13.07 17.36 -12.80
N ASP A 18 12.13 17.28 -13.75
CA ASP A 18 11.01 16.34 -13.74
C ASP A 18 11.44 14.88 -13.81
N ALA A 19 12.40 14.56 -14.69
CA ALA A 19 12.94 13.21 -14.83
C ALA A 19 13.67 12.73 -13.56
N ARG A 20 14.31 13.66 -12.84
CA ARG A 20 14.98 13.37 -11.56
C ARG A 20 13.97 13.11 -10.45
N VAL A 21 12.91 13.92 -10.37
CA VAL A 21 11.86 13.73 -9.35
C VAL A 21 11.17 12.39 -9.53
N THR A 22 10.80 12.00 -10.76
CA THR A 22 10.10 10.75 -11.01
C THR A 22 10.98 9.53 -10.76
N THR A 23 12.26 9.62 -11.10
CA THR A 23 13.26 8.60 -10.76
C THR A 23 13.42 8.49 -9.25
N GLY A 24 13.53 9.63 -8.55
CA GLY A 24 13.60 9.67 -7.09
C GLY A 24 12.39 9.01 -6.43
N LEU A 25 11.17 9.31 -6.90
CA LEU A 25 9.92 8.71 -6.40
C LEU A 25 9.87 7.19 -6.63
N ALA A 26 10.33 6.71 -7.78
CA ALA A 26 10.38 5.28 -8.05
C ALA A 26 11.40 4.57 -7.15
N VAL A 27 12.59 5.15 -6.98
CA VAL A 27 13.65 4.61 -6.13
C VAL A 27 13.23 4.59 -4.66
N THR A 28 12.61 5.66 -4.15
CA THR A 28 12.10 5.69 -2.76
C THR A 28 10.98 4.67 -2.54
N ALA A 29 10.09 4.48 -3.51
CA ALA A 29 9.06 3.45 -3.44
C ALA A 29 9.67 2.05 -3.29
N PHE A 30 10.65 1.71 -4.13
CA PHE A 30 11.34 0.42 -4.06
C PHE A 30 12.15 0.26 -2.77
N ALA A 31 12.81 1.32 -2.30
CA ALA A 31 13.58 1.30 -1.05
C ALA A 31 12.70 1.05 0.17
N VAL A 32 11.60 1.80 0.32
CA VAL A 32 10.65 1.63 1.43
C VAL A 32 10.00 0.25 1.39
N THR A 33 9.53 -0.19 0.21
CA THR A 33 8.93 -1.52 0.05
C THR A 33 9.92 -2.61 0.44
N THR A 34 11.16 -2.53 -0.05
CA THR A 34 12.20 -3.54 0.22
C THR A 34 12.58 -3.58 1.70
N GLY A 35 12.86 -2.41 2.31
CA GLY A 35 13.27 -2.34 3.72
C GLY A 35 12.18 -2.84 4.69
N LEU A 36 10.92 -2.47 4.42
CA LEU A 36 9.79 -2.96 5.24
C LEU A 36 9.51 -4.45 5.00
N THR A 37 9.65 -4.94 3.76
CA THR A 37 9.52 -6.38 3.48
C THR A 37 10.57 -7.18 4.24
N LEU A 38 11.84 -6.77 4.18
CA LEU A 38 12.94 -7.43 4.90
C LEU A 38 12.74 -7.37 6.41
N SER A 39 12.22 -6.26 6.95
CA SER A 39 11.94 -6.14 8.40
C SER A 39 10.87 -7.13 8.85
N VAL A 40 9.79 -7.27 8.06
CA VAL A 40 8.68 -8.19 8.37
C VAL A 40 9.12 -9.65 8.19
N VAL A 41 9.87 -9.96 7.12
CA VAL A 41 10.43 -11.30 6.90
C VAL A 41 11.45 -11.65 7.99
N GLY A 42 12.28 -10.70 8.43
CA GLY A 42 13.21 -10.88 9.55
C GLY A 42 12.47 -11.23 10.85
N GLY A 43 11.35 -10.55 11.12
CA GLY A 43 10.47 -10.92 12.24
C GLY A 43 9.90 -12.34 12.12
N LEU A 44 9.41 -12.73 10.94
CA LEU A 44 8.93 -14.10 10.68
C LEU A 44 10.02 -15.15 10.92
N LEU A 45 11.23 -14.90 10.41
CA LEU A 45 12.37 -15.81 10.60
C LEU A 45 12.78 -15.88 12.06
N GLY A 46 12.80 -14.76 12.79
CA GLY A 46 13.07 -14.75 14.23
C GLY A 46 12.06 -15.58 15.03
N PHE A 47 10.77 -15.50 14.70
CA PHE A 47 9.76 -16.39 15.31
C PHE A 47 9.94 -17.85 14.89
N ALA A 48 10.37 -18.13 13.66
CA ALA A 48 10.65 -19.48 13.18
C ALA A 48 11.87 -20.10 13.87
N ASP A 49 12.93 -19.32 14.12
CA ASP A 49 14.13 -19.77 14.82
C ASP A 49 13.82 -20.06 16.30
N ARG A 50 13.07 -19.17 16.97
CA ARG A 50 12.58 -19.43 18.33
C ARG A 50 11.69 -20.66 18.39
N ALA A 51 10.90 -20.89 17.35
CA ALA A 51 10.07 -22.08 17.22
C ALA A 51 10.89 -23.37 17.03
N ALA A 52 12.12 -23.31 16.51
CA ALA A 52 12.94 -24.49 16.30
C ALA A 52 13.64 -25.00 17.58
N LEU A 53 13.70 -24.19 18.64
CA LEU A 53 14.38 -24.53 19.89
C LEU A 53 13.59 -25.58 20.71
N PRO A 54 14.24 -26.51 21.42
CA PRO A 54 13.57 -27.46 22.32
C PRO A 54 12.94 -26.74 23.53
N VAL A 55 11.66 -27.01 23.81
CA VAL A 55 10.89 -26.39 24.90
C VAL A 55 10.23 -27.50 25.74
N PRO A 56 9.98 -27.27 27.05
CA PRO A 56 9.25 -28.22 27.88
C PRO A 56 7.88 -28.63 27.29
N PRO A 57 7.43 -29.88 27.54
CA PRO A 57 6.15 -30.38 27.03
C PRO A 57 4.97 -29.52 27.51
N GLY A 58 4.08 -29.14 26.60
CA GLY A 58 2.88 -28.32 26.88
C GLY A 58 2.92 -26.88 26.32
N GLN A 59 4.02 -26.43 25.72
CA GLN A 59 4.13 -25.08 25.11
C GLN A 59 4.09 -25.09 23.56
N ASP A 60 3.84 -26.24 22.94
CA ASP A 60 3.82 -26.39 21.48
C ASP A 60 2.71 -25.57 20.79
N ASP A 61 1.55 -25.45 21.44
CA ASP A 61 0.41 -24.71 20.90
C ASP A 61 0.71 -23.21 20.79
N LEU A 62 1.33 -22.63 21.81
CA LEU A 62 1.72 -21.20 21.83
C LEU A 62 2.72 -20.87 20.72
N ARG A 63 3.72 -21.73 20.51
CA ARG A 63 4.69 -21.58 19.42
C ARG A 63 4.01 -21.55 18.05
N SER A 64 3.11 -22.50 17.82
CA SER A 64 2.37 -22.58 16.56
C SER A 64 1.50 -21.33 16.34
N LEU A 65 0.96 -20.77 17.42
CA LEU A 65 0.20 -19.53 17.41
C LEU A 65 1.08 -18.33 17.01
N TYR A 66 2.24 -18.11 17.64
CA TYR A 66 3.15 -17.01 17.25
C TYR A 66 3.56 -17.09 15.78
N LEU A 67 3.90 -18.28 15.29
CA LEU A 67 4.29 -18.46 13.90
C LEU A 67 3.11 -18.17 12.96
N SER A 68 1.89 -18.57 13.33
CA SER A 68 0.68 -18.26 12.55
C SER A 68 0.38 -16.76 12.52
N LEU A 69 0.58 -16.05 13.63
CA LEU A 69 0.43 -14.59 13.72
C LEU A 69 1.47 -13.88 12.85
N ALA A 70 2.72 -14.35 12.86
CA ALA A 70 3.79 -13.82 12.02
C ALA A 70 3.47 -14.01 10.52
N TRP A 71 3.01 -15.19 10.11
CA TRP A 71 2.53 -15.42 8.74
C TRP A 71 1.34 -14.54 8.38
N THR A 72 0.41 -14.35 9.31
CA THR A 72 -0.73 -13.46 9.13
C THR A 72 -0.28 -12.03 8.86
N ALA A 73 0.68 -11.51 9.63
CA ALA A 73 1.27 -10.19 9.42
C ALA A 73 1.92 -10.06 8.02
N VAL A 74 2.65 -11.08 7.58
CA VAL A 74 3.23 -11.13 6.22
C VAL A 74 2.14 -11.05 5.17
N VAL A 75 1.13 -11.94 5.23
CA VAL A 75 0.04 -12.02 4.26
C VAL A 75 -0.73 -10.70 4.16
N LEU A 76 -1.02 -10.09 5.30
CA LEU A 76 -1.68 -8.78 5.38
C LEU A 76 -0.86 -7.71 4.64
N LEU A 77 0.46 -7.70 4.82
CA LEU A 77 1.36 -6.71 4.23
C LEU A 77 1.73 -6.96 2.77
N VAL A 78 1.53 -8.17 2.23
CA VAL A 78 1.83 -8.48 0.81
C VAL A 78 1.14 -7.49 -0.14
N VAL A 79 -0.14 -7.21 0.07
CA VAL A 79 -0.90 -6.36 -0.85
C VAL A 79 -0.37 -4.92 -0.89
N PRO A 80 -0.23 -4.17 0.21
CA PRO A 80 0.32 -2.81 0.15
C PRO A 80 1.75 -2.75 -0.38
N LEU A 81 2.57 -3.79 -0.13
CA LEU A 81 3.91 -3.89 -0.71
C LEU A 81 3.85 -4.05 -2.24
N LEU A 82 2.99 -4.93 -2.75
CA LEU A 82 2.78 -5.12 -4.18
C LEU A 82 2.15 -3.90 -4.87
N THR A 83 1.24 -3.19 -4.20
CA THR A 83 0.60 -1.99 -4.79
C THR A 83 1.61 -0.85 -4.91
N LEU A 84 2.46 -0.63 -3.91
CA LEU A 84 3.51 0.38 -3.91
C LEU A 84 4.59 0.06 -4.96
N GLY A 85 5.13 -1.17 -4.96
CA GLY A 85 6.11 -1.60 -5.96
C GLY A 85 5.56 -1.55 -7.39
N GLY A 86 4.31 -1.97 -7.57
CA GLY A 86 3.64 -1.86 -8.87
C GLY A 86 3.34 -0.42 -9.29
N ALA A 87 3.13 0.52 -8.36
CA ALA A 87 2.99 1.94 -8.66
C ALA A 87 4.31 2.55 -9.13
N ALA A 88 5.41 2.25 -8.42
CA ALA A 88 6.76 2.68 -8.76
C ALA A 88 7.12 2.33 -10.22
N ALA A 89 6.86 1.10 -10.63
CA ALA A 89 7.16 0.63 -11.99
C ALA A 89 6.39 1.38 -13.08
N ARG A 90 5.17 1.87 -12.81
CA ARG A 90 4.35 2.60 -13.80
C ARG A 90 4.76 4.07 -13.94
N LEU A 91 5.21 4.70 -12.86
CA LEU A 91 5.62 6.12 -12.85
C LEU A 91 6.77 6.39 -13.82
N GLY A 92 7.65 5.41 -13.98
CA GLY A 92 8.73 5.47 -14.95
C GLY A 92 8.23 5.46 -16.40
N VAL A 93 7.12 4.79 -16.71
CA VAL A 93 6.69 4.55 -18.10
C VAL A 93 5.90 5.73 -18.67
N SER A 94 4.87 6.22 -17.98
CA SER A 94 3.93 7.23 -18.52
C SER A 94 4.59 8.56 -18.94
N ARG A 95 5.70 8.93 -18.31
CA ARG A 95 6.43 10.17 -18.60
C ARG A 95 7.57 9.98 -19.59
N ARG A 96 8.02 8.74 -19.76
CA ARG A 96 9.00 8.40 -20.79
C ARG A 96 8.34 8.29 -22.16
N ASP A 97 7.00 8.20 -22.23
CA ASP A 97 6.24 8.10 -23.48
C ASP A 97 6.61 9.18 -24.51
N ALA A 98 6.78 10.45 -24.10
CA ALA A 98 7.21 11.52 -25.01
C ALA A 98 8.61 11.27 -25.59
N ARG A 99 9.60 10.92 -24.74
CA ARG A 99 10.96 10.56 -25.15
C ARG A 99 10.97 9.30 -26.04
N LEU A 100 10.19 8.29 -25.67
CA LEU A 100 10.08 7.05 -26.42
C LEU A 100 9.39 7.27 -27.77
N ALA A 101 8.41 8.18 -27.84
CA ALA A 101 7.81 8.61 -29.10
C ALA A 101 8.84 9.32 -29.99
N THR A 102 9.64 10.25 -29.45
CA THR A 102 10.74 10.88 -30.21
C THR A 102 11.75 9.85 -30.70
N LEU A 103 12.16 8.89 -29.86
CA LEU A 103 13.08 7.82 -30.28
C LEU A 103 12.49 6.93 -31.37
N ARG A 104 11.19 6.62 -31.30
CA ARG A 104 10.48 5.88 -32.36
C ARG A 104 10.38 6.69 -33.66
N LEU A 105 10.17 8.00 -33.58
CA LEU A 105 10.20 8.90 -34.74
C LEU A 105 11.60 8.98 -35.37
N LEU A 106 12.64 8.85 -34.55
CA LEU A 106 14.04 8.74 -35.01
C LEU A 106 14.41 7.32 -35.50
N GLY A 107 13.46 6.39 -35.56
CA GLY A 107 13.65 5.04 -36.11
C GLY A 107 13.99 3.94 -35.10
N ALA A 108 13.92 4.19 -33.79
CA ALA A 108 14.12 3.14 -32.79
C ALA A 108 13.01 2.08 -32.86
N THR A 109 13.40 0.81 -32.86
CA THR A 109 12.45 -0.31 -32.93
C THR A 109 11.68 -0.47 -31.61
N PRO A 110 10.46 -1.06 -31.64
CA PRO A 110 9.70 -1.33 -30.40
C PRO A 110 10.46 -2.19 -29.39
N ARG A 111 11.29 -3.14 -29.86
CA ARG A 111 12.11 -4.00 -28.99
C ARG A 111 13.19 -3.19 -28.26
N GLU A 112 13.83 -2.24 -28.93
CA GLU A 112 14.84 -1.37 -28.32
C GLU A 112 14.22 -0.44 -27.27
N VAL A 113 13.03 0.11 -27.55
CA VAL A 113 12.27 0.94 -26.60
C VAL A 113 11.87 0.16 -25.35
N VAL A 114 11.38 -1.07 -25.52
CA VAL A 114 11.08 -1.97 -24.40
C VAL A 114 12.36 -2.29 -23.62
N GLY A 115 13.46 -2.64 -24.30
CA GLY A 115 14.75 -2.92 -23.65
C GLY A 115 15.28 -1.74 -22.83
N LEU A 116 15.27 -0.53 -23.39
CA LEU A 116 15.62 0.70 -22.67
C LEU A 116 14.77 0.89 -21.41
N THR A 117 13.45 0.71 -21.51
CA THR A 117 12.55 0.91 -20.37
C THR A 117 12.75 -0.16 -19.30
N VAL A 118 12.96 -1.42 -19.71
CA VAL A 118 13.23 -2.54 -18.82
C VAL A 118 14.53 -2.32 -18.06
N THR A 119 15.62 -1.97 -18.75
CA THR A 119 16.91 -1.69 -18.11
C THR A 119 16.85 -0.49 -17.17
N GLU A 120 16.17 0.60 -17.55
CA GLU A 120 16.02 1.78 -16.68
C GLU A 120 15.20 1.46 -15.43
N THR A 121 14.11 0.70 -15.58
CA THR A 121 13.26 0.30 -14.44
C THR A 121 13.97 -0.73 -13.55
N ALA A 122 14.74 -1.65 -14.14
CA ALA A 122 15.57 -2.60 -13.40
C ALA A 122 16.64 -1.87 -12.57
N TRP A 123 17.31 -0.87 -13.15
CA TRP A 123 18.29 -0.05 -12.44
C TRP A 123 17.67 0.72 -11.27
N GLN A 124 16.49 1.33 -11.47
CA GLN A 124 15.74 1.97 -10.38
C GLN A 124 15.37 0.98 -9.28
N GLY A 125 14.93 -0.22 -9.65
CA GLY A 125 14.66 -1.32 -8.71
C GLY A 125 15.91 -1.76 -7.95
N PHE A 126 17.07 -1.82 -8.62
CA PHE A 126 18.35 -2.19 -8.00
C PHE A 126 18.82 -1.16 -7.00
N VAL A 127 18.86 0.12 -7.39
CA VAL A 127 19.22 1.21 -6.47
C VAL A 127 18.24 1.27 -5.31
N GLY A 128 16.95 1.10 -5.58
CA GLY A 128 15.91 1.00 -4.55
C GLY A 128 16.16 -0.17 -3.60
N ALA A 129 16.48 -1.36 -4.10
CA ALA A 129 16.77 -2.54 -3.28
C ALA A 129 17.97 -2.32 -2.36
N VAL A 130 19.07 -1.74 -2.89
CA VAL A 130 20.26 -1.41 -2.08
C VAL A 130 19.90 -0.43 -0.97
N LEU A 131 19.21 0.66 -1.29
CA LEU A 131 18.77 1.63 -0.28
C LEU A 131 17.78 1.01 0.72
N GLY A 132 16.94 0.08 0.28
CA GLY A 132 16.02 -0.66 1.14
C GLY A 132 16.72 -1.61 2.10
N ILE A 133 17.79 -2.27 1.66
CA ILE A 133 18.65 -3.09 2.53
C ILE A 133 19.32 -2.21 3.60
N LEU A 134 19.81 -1.03 3.22
CA LEU A 134 20.36 -0.07 4.17
C LEU A 134 19.30 0.42 5.17
N LEU A 135 18.08 0.71 4.69
CA LEU A 135 16.96 1.07 5.55
C LEU A 135 16.59 -0.07 6.52
N TYR A 136 16.55 -1.31 6.05
CA TYR A 136 16.34 -2.49 6.90
C TYR A 136 17.42 -2.59 7.98
N GLY A 137 18.70 -2.45 7.61
CA GLY A 137 19.81 -2.42 8.57
C GLY A 137 19.67 -1.32 9.62
N ALA A 138 19.17 -0.14 9.24
CA ALA A 138 18.90 0.96 10.17
C ALA A 138 17.67 0.72 11.07
N LEU A 139 16.67 -0.03 10.60
CA LEU A 139 15.46 -0.37 11.36
C LEU A 139 15.69 -1.52 12.34
N LEU A 140 16.60 -2.44 12.05
CA LEU A 140 16.92 -3.60 12.89
C LEU A 140 17.11 -3.28 14.38
N PRO A 141 17.95 -2.30 14.79
CA PRO A 141 18.13 -2.02 16.22
C PRO A 141 16.85 -1.49 16.87
N ALA A 142 16.02 -0.76 16.14
CA ALA A 142 14.73 -0.27 16.67
C ALA A 142 13.72 -1.42 16.83
N VAL A 143 13.69 -2.36 15.88
CA VAL A 143 12.80 -3.54 15.94
C VAL A 143 13.26 -4.53 17.02
N ALA A 144 14.56 -4.66 17.24
CA ALA A 144 15.14 -5.52 18.29
C ALA A 144 14.72 -5.11 19.71
N LEU A 145 14.42 -3.82 19.94
CA LEU A 145 13.97 -3.32 21.24
C LEU A 145 12.54 -3.73 21.61
N LEU A 146 11.77 -4.30 20.67
CA LEU A 146 10.40 -4.68 20.91
C LEU A 146 10.34 -5.95 21.78
N PRO A 147 9.62 -5.92 22.92
CA PRO A 147 9.44 -7.10 23.75
C PRO A 147 8.49 -8.08 23.07
N PHE A 148 8.91 -9.34 22.97
CA PHE A 148 8.12 -10.48 22.54
C PHE A 148 8.53 -11.73 23.33
N GLN A 149 7.55 -12.50 23.78
CA GLN A 149 7.69 -13.72 24.58
C GLN A 149 8.45 -13.45 25.88
N GLY A 150 8.15 -12.32 26.53
CA GLY A 150 8.80 -11.90 27.78
C GLY A 150 10.26 -11.48 27.65
N THR A 151 10.82 -11.46 26.43
CA THR A 151 12.22 -11.06 26.15
C THR A 151 12.28 -10.13 24.94
N THR A 152 13.43 -9.53 24.65
CA THR A 152 13.61 -8.73 23.42
C THR A 152 14.23 -9.60 22.31
N PHE A 153 14.04 -9.20 21.06
CA PHE A 153 14.74 -9.86 19.94
C PHE A 153 16.20 -9.42 19.90
N SER A 154 17.10 -10.36 19.59
CA SER A 154 18.47 -9.97 19.22
C SER A 154 18.54 -9.55 17.76
N VAL A 155 19.50 -8.69 17.41
CA VAL A 155 19.73 -8.30 16.00
C VAL A 155 20.06 -9.51 15.12
N ALA A 156 20.69 -10.54 15.70
CA ALA A 156 21.00 -11.78 15.00
C ALA A 156 19.75 -12.60 14.67
N GLU A 157 18.76 -12.65 15.56
CA GLU A 157 17.47 -13.35 15.33
C GLU A 157 16.64 -12.68 14.22
N LEU A 158 16.73 -11.36 14.09
CA LEU A 158 16.00 -10.60 13.06
C LEU A 158 16.75 -10.53 11.72
N TRP A 159 17.96 -11.09 11.64
CA TRP A 159 18.82 -11.03 10.46
C TRP A 159 18.36 -12.03 9.41
N VAL A 160 17.91 -11.54 8.25
CA VAL A 160 17.42 -12.37 7.13
C VAL A 160 18.54 -13.21 6.47
N GLY A 161 19.80 -12.98 6.85
CA GLY A 161 20.95 -13.69 6.31
C GLY A 161 21.43 -13.13 4.98
N TRP A 162 22.68 -13.43 4.62
CA TRP A 162 23.28 -12.95 3.37
C TRP A 162 22.55 -13.47 2.13
N GLN A 163 21.99 -14.67 2.23
CA GLN A 163 21.23 -15.34 1.19
C GLN A 163 19.95 -14.56 0.86
N GLY A 164 19.17 -14.17 1.86
CA GLY A 164 17.95 -13.40 1.63
C GLY A 164 18.23 -11.98 1.11
N LEU A 165 19.34 -11.36 1.51
CA LEU A 165 19.81 -10.10 0.91
C LEU A 165 20.19 -10.27 -0.57
N ALA A 166 20.93 -11.33 -0.90
CA ALA A 166 21.31 -11.64 -2.29
C ALA A 166 20.08 -11.92 -3.17
N VAL A 167 19.12 -12.72 -2.66
CA VAL A 167 17.84 -12.97 -3.33
C VAL A 167 17.09 -11.66 -3.55
N THR A 168 17.03 -10.78 -2.56
CA THR A 168 16.36 -9.48 -2.67
C THR A 168 16.99 -8.59 -3.74
N LEU A 169 18.33 -8.55 -3.79
CA LEU A 169 19.08 -7.75 -4.75
C LEU A 169 18.86 -8.19 -6.20
N VAL A 170 18.49 -9.45 -6.43
CA VAL A 170 18.15 -10.00 -7.75
C VAL A 170 16.65 -9.91 -8.02
N ALA A 171 15.82 -10.31 -7.07
CA ALA A 171 14.37 -10.39 -7.22
C ALA A 171 13.71 -9.03 -7.45
N VAL A 172 14.10 -7.99 -6.69
CA VAL A 172 13.48 -6.65 -6.80
C VAL A 172 13.72 -6.04 -8.19
N PRO A 173 14.95 -5.99 -8.74
CA PRO A 173 15.17 -5.53 -10.12
C PRO A 173 14.44 -6.36 -11.17
N LEU A 174 14.36 -7.69 -11.01
CA LEU A 174 13.63 -8.56 -11.92
C LEU A 174 12.14 -8.27 -11.91
N LEU A 175 11.53 -8.12 -10.73
CA LEU A 175 10.12 -7.74 -10.60
C LEU A 175 9.84 -6.35 -11.17
N ALA A 176 10.76 -5.40 -10.98
CA ALA A 176 10.68 -4.06 -11.56
C ALA A 176 10.76 -4.11 -13.09
N ALA A 177 11.71 -4.86 -13.65
CA ALA A 177 11.88 -5.12 -15.07
C ALA A 177 10.62 -5.73 -15.71
N LEU A 178 10.10 -6.80 -15.10
CA LEU A 178 8.88 -7.48 -15.53
C LEU A 178 7.68 -6.52 -15.50
N SER A 179 7.53 -5.77 -14.41
CA SER A 179 6.44 -4.79 -14.26
C SER A 179 6.50 -3.69 -15.33
N GLY A 180 7.70 -3.18 -15.63
CA GLY A 180 7.92 -2.22 -16.71
C GLY A 180 7.57 -2.79 -18.09
N ALA A 181 8.00 -4.03 -18.37
CA ALA A 181 7.70 -4.74 -19.61
C ALA A 181 6.19 -4.96 -19.81
N PHE A 182 5.48 -5.40 -18.77
CA PHE A 182 4.03 -5.59 -18.81
C PHE A 182 3.27 -4.28 -18.99
N SER A 183 3.74 -3.19 -18.37
CA SER A 183 3.13 -1.86 -18.53
C SER A 183 3.21 -1.39 -19.99
N LEU A 184 4.33 -1.62 -20.68
CA LEU A 184 4.50 -1.27 -22.10
C LEU A 184 3.71 -2.19 -23.05
N ARG A 185 3.65 -3.50 -22.78
CA ARG A 185 2.90 -4.46 -23.63
C ARG A 185 1.41 -4.11 -23.73
N ARG A 186 0.80 -3.56 -22.68
CA ARG A 186 -0.59 -3.10 -22.75
C ARG A 186 -0.81 -1.92 -23.69
N VAL A 187 0.20 -1.05 -23.85
CA VAL A 187 0.11 0.15 -24.71
C VAL A 187 0.31 -0.19 -26.18
N SER A 188 1.12 -1.21 -26.50
CA SER A 188 1.32 -1.66 -27.89
C SER A 188 0.13 -2.39 -28.50
N VAL A 189 -0.77 -2.95 -27.69
CA VAL A 189 -1.90 -3.79 -28.16
C VAL A 189 -3.14 -2.96 -28.49
N SER A 190 -3.27 -1.72 -28.02
CA SER A 190 -4.37 -0.82 -28.42
C SER A 190 -3.94 0.66 -28.43
N PRO A 191 -3.28 1.13 -29.49
CA PRO A 191 -2.93 2.55 -29.65
C PRO A 191 -4.17 3.47 -29.74
N LEU A 192 -5.33 2.93 -30.13
CA LEU A 192 -6.59 3.68 -30.30
C LEU A 192 -7.36 3.90 -28.98
N GLY A 193 -7.18 3.04 -27.98
CA GLY A 193 -7.85 3.19 -26.68
C GLY A 193 -7.34 4.39 -25.85
N VAL A 194 -6.08 4.78 -26.07
CA VAL A 194 -5.46 5.96 -25.44
C VAL A 194 -5.92 7.26 -26.10
N ALA A 195 -6.11 7.25 -27.43
CA ALA A 195 -6.65 8.40 -28.17
C ALA A 195 -8.15 8.63 -27.88
N ARG A 196 -8.92 7.57 -27.61
CA ARG A 196 -10.37 7.68 -27.35
C ARG A 196 -10.77 8.00 -25.91
N ARG A 197 -9.85 7.98 -24.93
CA ARG A 197 -10.18 8.12 -23.49
C ARG A 197 -11.43 7.31 -23.12
N GLU A 198 -11.57 6.08 -23.61
CA GLU A 198 -12.77 5.28 -23.36
C GLU A 198 -12.93 5.07 -21.85
N THR A 199 -14.07 5.50 -21.31
CA THR A 199 -14.41 5.34 -19.91
C THR A 199 -14.44 3.84 -19.58
N PRO A 200 -13.63 3.35 -18.64
CA PRO A 200 -13.55 1.92 -18.35
C PRO A 200 -14.94 1.37 -17.98
N LYS A 201 -15.25 0.15 -18.45
CA LYS A 201 -16.53 -0.54 -18.18
C LYS A 201 -16.87 -0.46 -16.69
N GLY A 202 -18.09 -0.02 -16.37
CA GLY A 202 -18.56 0.14 -15.00
C GLY A 202 -18.37 -1.13 -14.17
N MET A 203 -17.83 -0.99 -12.95
CA MET A 203 -17.61 -2.12 -12.06
C MET A 203 -18.96 -2.76 -11.67
N THR A 204 -19.09 -4.08 -11.84
CA THR A 204 -20.34 -4.84 -11.67
C THR A 204 -20.66 -5.11 -10.19
N TRP A 205 -21.95 -5.17 -9.87
CA TRP A 205 -22.50 -5.54 -8.56
C TRP A 205 -22.03 -6.92 -8.06
N LEU A 206 -21.62 -7.80 -8.98
CA LEU A 206 -21.01 -9.10 -8.69
C LEU A 206 -19.82 -9.00 -7.71
N ARG A 207 -19.07 -7.89 -7.75
CA ARG A 207 -17.97 -7.66 -6.80
C ARG A 207 -18.48 -7.53 -5.36
N LEU A 208 -19.59 -6.84 -5.13
CA LEU A 208 -20.21 -6.74 -3.81
C LEU A 208 -20.62 -8.12 -3.30
N VAL A 209 -21.22 -8.95 -4.17
CA VAL A 209 -21.56 -10.35 -3.82
C VAL A 209 -20.32 -11.12 -3.40
N ILE A 210 -19.22 -11.00 -4.15
CA ILE A 210 -17.95 -11.66 -3.81
C ILE A 210 -17.42 -11.19 -2.44
N ALA A 211 -17.51 -9.90 -2.10
CA ALA A 211 -17.14 -9.45 -0.75
C ALA A 211 -18.05 -10.00 0.34
N VAL A 212 -19.37 -9.95 0.14
CA VAL A 212 -20.33 -10.48 1.13
C VAL A 212 -20.10 -11.96 1.35
N VAL A 213 -19.87 -12.73 0.28
CA VAL A 213 -19.55 -14.16 0.36
C VAL A 213 -18.20 -14.39 1.07
N GLY A 214 -17.16 -13.60 0.77
CA GLY A 214 -15.86 -13.74 1.44
C GLY A 214 -15.91 -13.40 2.93
N ILE A 215 -16.62 -12.34 3.31
CA ILE A 215 -16.86 -11.95 4.71
C ILE A 215 -17.69 -13.03 5.41
N GLY A 216 -18.76 -13.52 4.76
CA GLY A 216 -19.60 -14.58 5.29
C GLY A 216 -18.84 -15.90 5.48
N LEU A 217 -17.98 -16.27 4.53
CA LEU A 217 -17.10 -17.44 4.64
C LEU A 217 -16.19 -17.31 5.87
N PHE A 218 -15.56 -16.15 6.07
CA PHE A 218 -14.75 -15.91 7.26
C PHE A 218 -15.56 -16.03 8.55
N MET A 219 -16.77 -15.47 8.60
CA MET A 219 -17.64 -15.56 9.77
C MET A 219 -18.03 -17.00 10.08
N VAL A 220 -18.35 -17.80 9.07
CA VAL A 220 -18.72 -19.22 9.23
C VAL A 220 -17.53 -20.04 9.71
N VAL A 221 -16.35 -19.86 9.10
CA VAL A 221 -15.11 -20.54 9.53
C VAL A 221 -14.72 -20.14 10.95
N SER A 222 -14.87 -18.86 11.28
CA SER A 222 -14.63 -18.29 12.61
C SER A 222 -15.56 -18.88 13.66
N ALA A 223 -16.87 -18.96 13.38
CA ALA A 223 -17.85 -19.56 14.28
C ALA A 223 -17.64 -21.08 14.45
N ALA A 224 -17.12 -21.75 13.42
CA ALA A 224 -16.80 -23.17 13.44
C ALA A 224 -15.37 -23.48 13.96
N ALA A 225 -14.61 -22.47 14.40
CA ALA A 225 -13.20 -22.64 14.80
C ALA A 225 -13.03 -23.71 15.88
N GLY A 226 -13.91 -23.75 16.88
CA GLY A 226 -13.88 -24.76 17.94
C GLY A 226 -14.06 -26.21 17.44
N ALA A 227 -14.76 -26.42 16.31
CA ALA A 227 -14.96 -27.74 15.72
C ALA A 227 -13.81 -28.18 14.80
N LEU A 228 -12.99 -27.24 14.34
CA LEU A 228 -11.89 -27.49 13.39
C LEU A 228 -10.57 -27.90 14.09
N GLY A 229 -10.49 -27.79 15.42
CA GLY A 229 -9.30 -28.18 16.20
C GLY A 229 -8.01 -27.57 15.66
N ALA A 230 -6.99 -28.39 15.42
CA ALA A 230 -5.71 -27.95 14.86
C ALA A 230 -5.80 -27.32 13.45
N ALA A 231 -6.85 -27.64 12.66
CA ALA A 231 -7.05 -27.04 11.34
C ALA A 231 -7.68 -25.64 11.40
N ALA A 232 -8.18 -25.21 12.56
CA ALA A 232 -8.87 -23.92 12.74
C ALA A 232 -7.97 -22.74 12.38
N VAL A 233 -6.69 -22.78 12.77
CA VAL A 233 -5.73 -21.70 12.54
C VAL A 233 -5.47 -21.50 11.05
N GLY A 234 -5.17 -22.58 10.32
CA GLY A 234 -4.96 -22.52 8.87
C GLY A 234 -6.21 -22.08 8.12
N ALA A 235 -7.37 -22.55 8.53
CA ALA A 235 -8.66 -22.12 7.97
C ALA A 235 -8.93 -20.62 8.24
N LEU A 236 -8.60 -20.12 9.43
CA LEU A 236 -8.77 -18.71 9.80
C LEU A 236 -7.83 -17.80 9.00
N VAL A 237 -6.55 -18.16 8.86
CA VAL A 237 -5.58 -17.41 8.04
C VAL A 237 -6.01 -17.40 6.57
N GLY A 238 -6.42 -18.56 6.04
CA GLY A 238 -6.90 -18.68 4.67
C GLY A 238 -8.18 -17.86 4.42
N ALA A 239 -9.14 -17.94 5.34
CA ALA A 239 -10.38 -17.17 5.26
C ALA A 239 -10.13 -15.66 5.40
N LEU A 240 -9.19 -15.24 6.26
CA LEU A 240 -8.78 -13.84 6.40
C LEU A 240 -8.13 -13.34 5.10
N ALA A 241 -7.25 -14.15 4.49
CA ALA A 241 -6.63 -13.84 3.21
C ALA A 241 -7.67 -13.68 2.10
N VAL A 242 -8.68 -14.57 2.05
CA VAL A 242 -9.81 -14.46 1.12
C VAL A 242 -10.63 -13.20 1.40
N GLY A 243 -11.00 -12.93 2.65
CA GLY A 243 -11.74 -11.73 3.04
C GLY A 243 -10.99 -10.44 2.66
N PHE A 244 -9.68 -10.40 2.85
CA PHE A 244 -8.88 -9.25 2.47
C PHE A 244 -8.71 -9.13 0.94
N ALA A 245 -8.59 -10.25 0.22
CA ALA A 245 -8.56 -10.25 -1.24
C ALA A 245 -9.88 -9.75 -1.83
N THR A 246 -11.03 -10.12 -1.24
CA THR A 246 -12.33 -9.63 -1.68
C THR A 246 -12.50 -8.14 -1.37
N LEU A 247 -12.07 -7.66 -0.20
CA LEU A 247 -12.02 -6.22 0.11
C LEU A 247 -11.24 -5.43 -0.94
N ASN A 248 -10.08 -5.93 -1.37
CA ASN A 248 -9.29 -5.29 -2.43
C ASN A 248 -9.97 -5.34 -3.81
N ALA A 249 -10.73 -6.40 -4.11
CA ALA A 249 -11.49 -6.50 -5.35
C ALA A 249 -12.67 -5.50 -5.38
N VAL A 250 -13.28 -5.24 -4.22
CA VAL A 250 -14.47 -4.40 -4.04
C VAL A 250 -14.15 -2.93 -3.82
N GLY A 251 -12.98 -2.62 -3.26
CA GLY A 251 -12.57 -1.26 -2.93
C GLY A 251 -12.76 -0.20 -4.03
N PRO A 252 -12.35 -0.44 -5.30
CA PRO A 252 -12.61 0.51 -6.39
C PRO A 252 -14.10 0.79 -6.62
N TRP A 253 -14.96 -0.21 -6.44
CA TRP A 253 -16.42 -0.05 -6.59
C TRP A 253 -17.01 0.74 -5.42
N VAL A 254 -16.55 0.51 -4.18
CA VAL A 254 -16.95 1.31 -3.02
C VAL A 254 -16.54 2.76 -3.20
N LEU A 255 -15.30 3.03 -3.65
CA LEU A 255 -14.88 4.40 -3.95
C LEU A 255 -15.69 5.04 -5.09
N ALA A 256 -16.08 4.28 -6.11
CA ALA A 256 -16.96 4.77 -7.15
C ALA A 256 -18.36 5.13 -6.58
N LEU A 257 -18.90 4.33 -5.67
CA LEU A 257 -20.17 4.61 -5.01
C LEU A 257 -20.07 5.88 -4.15
N VAL A 258 -19.02 6.00 -3.34
CA VAL A 258 -18.71 7.21 -2.56
C VAL A 258 -18.60 8.43 -3.47
N GLY A 259 -17.90 8.31 -4.60
CA GLY A 259 -17.80 9.34 -5.63
C GLY A 259 -19.16 9.76 -6.18
N LYS A 260 -20.07 8.82 -6.46
CA LYS A 260 -21.43 9.11 -6.95
C LYS A 260 -22.26 9.85 -5.90
N VAL A 261 -22.21 9.41 -4.64
CA VAL A 261 -22.92 10.08 -3.53
C VAL A 261 -22.38 11.50 -3.33
N GLN A 262 -21.06 11.66 -3.35
CA GLN A 262 -20.38 12.95 -3.27
C GLN A 262 -20.75 13.88 -4.42
N LEU A 263 -20.82 13.35 -5.64
CA LEU A 263 -21.21 14.12 -6.83
C LEU A 263 -22.65 14.62 -6.72
N ARG A 264 -23.58 13.77 -6.25
CA ARG A 264 -24.99 14.14 -6.02
C ARG A 264 -25.14 15.21 -4.93
N ARG A 265 -24.27 15.22 -3.92
CA ARG A 265 -24.26 16.19 -2.81
C ARG A 265 -23.31 17.38 -3.03
N ALA A 266 -22.79 17.56 -4.24
CA ALA A 266 -21.80 18.59 -4.54
C ALA A 266 -22.47 19.97 -4.70
N THR A 267 -22.31 20.82 -3.69
CA THR A 267 -22.80 22.21 -3.69
C THR A 267 -21.69 23.25 -3.91
N THR A 268 -20.42 22.83 -3.89
CA THR A 268 -19.25 23.71 -4.09
C THR A 268 -18.41 23.21 -5.26
N PRO A 269 -17.73 24.10 -6.02
CA PRO A 269 -16.93 23.70 -7.17
C PRO A 269 -15.83 22.71 -6.79
N ALA A 270 -15.21 22.91 -5.63
CA ALA A 270 -14.19 22.00 -5.12
C ALA A 270 -14.71 20.58 -4.87
N ARG A 271 -15.94 20.44 -4.35
CA ARG A 271 -16.57 19.13 -4.13
C ARG A 271 -16.95 18.46 -5.45
N LEU A 272 -17.48 19.24 -6.39
CA LEU A 272 -17.86 18.76 -7.72
C LEU A 272 -16.64 18.22 -8.48
N LEU A 273 -15.56 19.01 -8.55
CA LEU A 273 -14.32 18.64 -9.23
C LEU A 273 -13.65 17.44 -8.57
N ALA A 274 -13.57 17.40 -7.23
CA ALA A 274 -12.99 16.26 -6.52
C ALA A 274 -13.81 14.97 -6.75
N ALA A 275 -15.14 15.06 -6.73
CA ALA A 275 -16.01 13.91 -6.98
C ALA A 275 -15.90 13.40 -8.42
N ARG A 276 -15.87 14.29 -9.42
CA ARG A 276 -15.64 13.90 -10.83
C ARG A 276 -14.28 13.25 -11.02
N ARG A 277 -13.21 13.84 -10.49
CA ARG A 277 -11.85 13.27 -10.55
C ARG A 277 -11.76 11.88 -9.93
N LEU A 278 -12.50 11.61 -8.85
CA LEU A 278 -12.57 10.29 -8.24
C LEU A 278 -13.34 9.28 -9.11
N LEU A 279 -14.41 9.74 -9.76
CA LEU A 279 -15.25 8.91 -10.65
C LEU A 279 -14.60 8.60 -12.00
N ASP A 280 -13.69 9.45 -12.47
CA ASP A 280 -12.95 9.24 -13.71
C ASP A 280 -12.03 8.00 -13.63
N ASP A 281 -11.36 7.78 -12.49
CA ASP A 281 -10.58 6.54 -12.23
C ASP A 281 -10.60 6.11 -10.74
N PRO A 282 -11.68 5.46 -10.29
CA PRO A 282 -11.80 4.95 -8.92
C PRO A 282 -10.75 3.88 -8.59
N ARG A 283 -10.27 3.16 -9.61
CA ARG A 283 -9.29 2.08 -9.42
C ARG A 283 -7.92 2.66 -9.13
N ALA A 284 -7.50 3.71 -9.83
CA ALA A 284 -6.30 4.45 -9.48
C ALA A 284 -6.40 4.99 -8.05
N ALA A 285 -7.51 5.64 -7.69
CA ALA A 285 -7.72 6.15 -6.33
C ALA A 285 -7.64 5.04 -5.26
N TRP A 286 -8.25 3.87 -5.51
CA TRP A 286 -8.14 2.73 -4.60
C TRP A 286 -6.71 2.23 -4.46
N ARG A 287 -5.90 2.20 -5.53
CA ARG A 287 -4.50 1.74 -5.41
C ARG A 287 -3.67 2.64 -4.51
N VAL A 288 -4.02 3.92 -4.41
CA VAL A 288 -3.35 4.88 -3.53
C VAL A 288 -3.74 4.65 -2.07
N VAL A 289 -5.02 4.42 -1.80
CA VAL A 289 -5.58 4.38 -0.44
C VAL A 289 -5.82 2.96 0.06
N GLY A 290 -5.69 1.93 -0.78
CA GLY A 290 -6.00 0.54 -0.44
C GLY A 290 -5.12 -0.03 0.67
N GLY A 291 -3.85 0.41 0.76
CA GLY A 291 -2.98 0.10 1.90
C GLY A 291 -3.49 0.68 3.23
N LEU A 292 -4.21 1.80 3.17
CA LEU A 292 -4.90 2.38 4.33
C LEU A 292 -6.10 1.53 4.75
N GLY A 293 -6.73 0.82 3.81
CA GLY A 293 -7.77 -0.15 4.11
C GLY A 293 -7.24 -1.32 4.94
N LEU A 294 -6.00 -1.76 4.69
CA LEU A 294 -5.34 -2.71 5.58
C LEU A 294 -5.12 -2.12 6.97
N ALA A 295 -4.55 -0.92 7.03
CA ALA A 295 -4.26 -0.27 8.31
C ALA A 295 -5.54 -0.06 9.13
N GLY A 296 -6.63 0.39 8.51
CA GLY A 296 -7.93 0.51 9.16
C GLY A 296 -8.48 -0.85 9.62
N PHE A 297 -8.31 -1.91 8.83
CA PHE A 297 -8.68 -3.27 9.25
C PHE A 297 -7.88 -3.74 10.48
N VAL A 298 -6.55 -3.60 10.47
CA VAL A 298 -5.69 -3.97 11.60
C VAL A 298 -6.01 -3.13 12.84
N ALA A 299 -6.27 -1.82 12.68
CA ALA A 299 -6.71 -0.97 13.77
C ALA A 299 -8.05 -1.44 14.36
N GLY A 300 -9.01 -1.82 13.50
CA GLY A 300 -10.29 -2.38 13.92
C GLY A 300 -10.14 -3.72 14.65
N ALA A 301 -9.19 -4.56 14.24
CA ALA A 301 -8.87 -5.80 14.95
C ALA A 301 -8.25 -5.54 16.33
N LEU A 302 -7.29 -4.61 16.42
CA LEU A 302 -6.67 -4.17 17.67
C LEU A 302 -7.67 -3.59 18.66
N ALA A 303 -8.74 -2.95 18.17
CA ALA A 303 -9.78 -2.35 18.99
C ALA A 303 -10.51 -3.37 19.87
N VAL A 304 -10.47 -4.65 19.51
CA VAL A 304 -11.15 -5.72 20.26
C VAL A 304 -10.30 -6.23 21.43
N LEU A 305 -8.98 -6.04 21.42
CA LEU A 305 -8.07 -6.59 22.42
C LEU A 305 -8.39 -6.16 23.87
N PRO A 306 -8.72 -4.89 24.18
CA PRO A 306 -9.07 -4.48 25.54
C PRO A 306 -10.34 -5.18 26.09
N ALA A 307 -11.23 -5.61 25.21
CA ALA A 307 -12.41 -6.36 25.61
C ALA A 307 -12.06 -7.79 26.06
N ILE A 308 -10.99 -8.37 25.50
CA ILE A 308 -10.49 -9.70 25.87
C ILE A 308 -9.81 -9.64 27.24
N THR A 309 -8.96 -8.63 27.47
CA THR A 309 -8.28 -8.41 28.76
C THR A 309 -9.24 -8.20 29.92
N ALA A 310 -10.43 -7.68 29.66
CA ALA A 310 -11.44 -7.48 30.70
C ALA A 310 -12.15 -8.78 31.11
N VAL A 311 -12.11 -9.82 30.28
CA VAL A 311 -12.76 -11.12 30.50
C VAL A 311 -11.76 -12.14 31.06
N ASP A 312 -10.52 -12.14 30.60
CA ASP A 312 -9.44 -12.99 31.10
C ASP A 312 -8.89 -12.45 32.44
N THR A 313 -9.57 -12.79 33.54
CA THR A 313 -9.17 -12.47 34.92
C THR A 313 -8.44 -13.63 35.62
N THR A 314 -7.95 -14.61 34.86
CA THR A 314 -7.38 -15.87 35.38
C THR A 314 -6.02 -15.70 36.08
N GLY A 315 -5.34 -14.57 35.90
CA GLY A 315 -4.05 -14.29 36.55
C GLY A 315 -2.91 -15.21 36.11
N ASP A 316 -3.04 -15.82 34.92
CA ASP A 316 -1.99 -16.66 34.33
C ASP A 316 -0.91 -15.78 33.67
N PRO A 317 0.36 -15.81 34.15
CA PRO A 317 1.45 -15.01 33.59
C PRO A 317 1.69 -15.26 32.08
N GLN A 318 1.36 -16.45 31.57
CA GLN A 318 1.50 -16.78 30.15
C GLN A 318 0.44 -16.07 29.29
N GLY A 319 -0.79 -15.97 29.77
CA GLY A 319 -1.88 -15.26 29.10
C GLY A 319 -1.60 -13.75 29.01
N ASP A 320 -1.10 -13.15 30.09
CA ASP A 320 -0.74 -11.74 30.14
C ASP A 320 0.37 -11.39 29.12
N THR A 321 1.39 -12.25 29.03
CA THR A 321 2.49 -12.09 28.07
C THR A 321 2.00 -12.20 26.63
N LEU A 322 1.17 -13.20 26.32
CA LEU A 322 0.57 -13.37 25.00
C LEU A 322 -0.24 -12.14 24.59
N MET A 323 -1.03 -11.60 25.50
CA MET A 323 -1.86 -10.43 25.21
C MET A 323 -1.01 -9.18 24.96
N ALA A 324 0.03 -8.95 25.76
CA ALA A 324 0.98 -7.86 25.55
C ALA A 324 1.70 -7.98 24.20
N ASP A 325 2.08 -9.20 23.82
CA ASP A 325 2.72 -9.49 22.54
C ASP A 325 1.75 -9.30 21.36
N LEU A 326 0.48 -9.65 21.52
CA LEU A 326 -0.55 -9.47 20.50
C LEU A 326 -0.82 -7.97 20.24
N VAL A 327 -0.85 -7.15 21.30
CA VAL A 327 -0.92 -5.69 21.18
C VAL A 327 0.32 -5.16 20.48
N THR A 328 1.52 -5.59 20.90
CA THR A 328 2.79 -5.14 20.33
C THR A 328 2.91 -5.50 18.86
N GLY A 329 2.65 -6.76 18.49
CA GLY A 329 2.68 -7.24 17.11
C GLY A 329 1.63 -6.56 16.22
N GLY A 330 0.42 -6.34 16.75
CA GLY A 330 -0.60 -5.59 16.03
C GLY A 330 -0.21 -4.12 15.84
N MET A 331 0.34 -3.45 16.85
CA MET A 331 0.83 -2.07 16.74
C MET A 331 1.95 -1.94 15.70
N VAL A 332 2.92 -2.86 15.69
CA VAL A 332 4.00 -2.90 14.69
C VAL A 332 3.43 -3.07 13.29
N THR A 333 2.53 -4.03 13.10
CA THR A 333 1.85 -4.27 11.82
C THR A 333 1.10 -3.03 11.34
N LEU A 334 0.41 -2.36 12.27
CA LEU A 334 -0.34 -1.14 12.00
C LEU A 334 0.56 0.03 11.60
N VAL A 335 1.67 0.25 12.31
CA VAL A 335 2.67 1.28 11.99
C VAL A 335 3.25 1.05 10.60
N VAL A 336 3.65 -0.19 10.29
CA VAL A 336 4.17 -0.56 8.96
C VAL A 336 3.11 -0.32 7.88
N ALA A 337 1.85 -0.71 8.12
CA ALA A 337 0.76 -0.49 7.18
C ALA A 337 0.49 1.01 6.92
N PHE A 338 0.49 1.84 7.96
CA PHE A 338 0.32 3.30 7.82
C PHE A 338 1.51 3.96 7.15
N LEU A 339 2.74 3.54 7.42
CA LEU A 339 3.94 4.03 6.72
C LEU A 339 3.87 3.71 5.23
N LEU A 340 3.52 2.48 4.86
CA LEU A 340 3.31 2.08 3.47
C LEU A 340 2.21 2.90 2.79
N ALA A 341 1.07 3.08 3.48
CA ALA A 341 -0.03 3.89 2.99
C ALA A 341 0.37 5.36 2.79
N ALA A 342 1.10 5.94 3.74
CA ALA A 342 1.58 7.32 3.68
C ALA A 342 2.55 7.53 2.51
N VAL A 343 3.54 6.65 2.36
CA VAL A 343 4.53 6.70 1.26
C VAL A 343 3.84 6.51 -0.09
N SER A 344 2.94 5.52 -0.21
CA SER A 344 2.15 5.29 -1.42
C SER A 344 1.29 6.50 -1.79
N ALA A 345 0.61 7.09 -0.81
CA ALA A 345 -0.21 8.29 -1.01
C ALA A 345 0.61 9.50 -1.43
N GLY A 346 1.74 9.76 -0.77
CA GLY A 346 2.65 10.85 -1.11
C GLY A 346 3.20 10.71 -2.53
N ILE A 347 3.68 9.52 -2.90
CA ILE A 347 4.19 9.24 -4.25
C ILE A 347 3.09 9.40 -5.31
N ALA A 348 1.89 8.86 -5.06
CA ALA A 348 0.79 8.98 -5.99
C ALA A 348 0.32 10.43 -6.17
N GLN A 349 0.33 11.23 -5.10
CA GLN A 349 0.00 12.66 -5.18
C GLN A 349 1.07 13.43 -5.95
N ALA A 350 2.35 13.19 -5.67
CA ALA A 350 3.44 13.80 -6.42
C ALA A 350 3.35 13.45 -7.92
N ALA A 351 3.10 12.19 -8.24
CA ALA A 351 2.89 11.73 -9.61
C ALA A 351 1.69 12.41 -10.28
N ALA A 352 0.54 12.46 -9.61
CA ALA A 352 -0.68 13.07 -10.15
C ALA A 352 -0.53 14.57 -10.43
N VAL A 353 0.18 15.30 -9.56
CA VAL A 353 0.51 16.72 -9.78
C VAL A 353 1.32 16.89 -11.04
N LEU A 354 2.35 16.06 -11.20
CA LEU A 354 3.20 16.18 -12.37
C LEU A 354 2.48 15.74 -13.64
N ASP A 355 1.64 14.69 -13.60
CA ASP A 355 0.97 14.13 -14.80
C ASP A 355 -0.09 15.10 -15.33
N ARG A 356 -0.67 15.90 -14.44
CA ARG A 356 -1.66 16.93 -14.77
C ARG A 356 -1.06 18.33 -14.85
N ARG A 357 0.27 18.48 -14.91
CA ARG A 357 0.93 19.80 -14.87
C ARG A 357 0.35 20.78 -15.89
N ARG A 358 0.13 20.30 -17.13
CA ARG A 358 -0.38 21.11 -18.24
C ARG A 358 -1.83 21.51 -18.00
N GLU A 359 -2.65 20.58 -17.53
CA GLU A 359 -4.05 20.85 -17.18
C GLU A 359 -4.15 21.87 -16.05
N ILE A 360 -3.34 21.71 -15.00
CA ILE A 360 -3.28 22.61 -13.84
C ILE A 360 -2.79 24.00 -14.25
N ALA A 361 -1.75 24.08 -15.09
CA ALA A 361 -1.23 25.35 -15.60
C ALA A 361 -2.26 26.07 -16.48
N LEU A 362 -2.92 25.35 -17.40
CA LEU A 362 -3.97 25.91 -18.25
C LEU A 362 -5.20 26.35 -17.44
N GLN A 363 -5.58 25.60 -16.41
CA GLN A 363 -6.65 25.99 -15.48
C GLN A 363 -6.31 27.29 -14.74
N ASN A 364 -5.07 27.40 -14.25
CA ASN A 364 -4.59 28.62 -13.60
C ASN A 364 -4.56 29.82 -14.57
N LEU A 365 -4.07 29.62 -15.79
CA LEU A 365 -4.07 30.64 -16.85
C LEU A 365 -5.49 31.04 -17.28
N ALA A 366 -6.46 30.13 -17.22
CA ALA A 366 -7.87 30.41 -17.44
C ALA A 366 -8.55 31.15 -16.27
N GLY A 367 -7.80 31.54 -15.24
CA GLY A 367 -8.28 32.32 -14.10
C GLY A 367 -8.79 31.49 -12.92
N MET A 368 -8.52 30.18 -12.86
CA MET A 368 -8.87 29.36 -11.70
C MET A 368 -8.00 29.73 -10.49
N PRO A 369 -8.60 30.11 -9.35
CA PRO A 369 -7.83 30.49 -8.17
C PRO A 369 -7.04 29.29 -7.62
N VAL A 370 -5.80 29.55 -7.20
CA VAL A 370 -4.86 28.54 -6.69
C VAL A 370 -5.41 27.86 -5.43
N GLU A 371 -6.15 28.61 -4.61
CA GLU A 371 -6.83 28.11 -3.41
C GLU A 371 -7.87 27.04 -3.77
N LEU A 372 -8.55 27.19 -4.90
CA LEU A 372 -9.52 26.22 -5.36
C LEU A 372 -8.83 24.94 -5.86
N LEU A 373 -7.71 25.05 -6.58
CA LEU A 373 -6.87 23.91 -6.95
C LEU A 373 -6.35 23.15 -5.70
N ASP A 374 -5.90 23.88 -4.68
CA ASP A 374 -5.42 23.31 -3.40
C ASP A 374 -6.57 22.59 -2.68
N SER A 375 -7.77 23.20 -2.64
CA SER A 375 -8.95 22.60 -2.02
C SER A 375 -9.45 21.34 -2.72
N VAL A 376 -9.39 21.30 -4.06
CA VAL A 376 -9.73 20.12 -4.87
C VAL A 376 -8.72 18.99 -4.59
N ARG A 377 -7.42 19.30 -4.56
CA ARG A 377 -6.37 18.32 -4.25
C ARG A 377 -6.62 17.70 -2.88
N ARG A 378 -6.79 18.51 -1.83
CA ARG A 378 -7.02 18.03 -0.46
C ARG A 378 -8.25 17.14 -0.36
N ARG A 379 -9.38 17.55 -0.94
CA ARG A 379 -10.61 16.74 -0.93
C ARG A 379 -10.49 15.44 -1.72
N SER A 380 -9.72 15.43 -2.80
CA SER A 380 -9.49 14.22 -3.60
C SER A 380 -8.68 13.14 -2.85
N VAL A 381 -7.97 13.52 -1.78
CA VAL A 381 -7.24 12.62 -0.88
C VAL A 381 -8.06 12.29 0.36
N LEU A 382 -8.49 13.32 1.10
CA LEU A 382 -9.11 13.18 2.42
C LEU A 382 -10.39 12.37 2.38
N VAL A 383 -11.19 12.51 1.32
CA VAL A 383 -12.46 11.79 1.24
C VAL A 383 -12.23 10.29 1.07
N PRO A 384 -11.53 9.81 0.02
CA PRO A 384 -11.20 8.38 -0.08
C PRO A 384 -10.49 7.86 1.18
N LEU A 385 -9.56 8.62 1.74
CA LEU A 385 -8.84 8.28 2.97
C LEU A 385 -9.77 7.97 4.14
N LEU A 386 -10.69 8.87 4.46
CA LEU A 386 -11.63 8.67 5.57
C LEU A 386 -12.59 7.51 5.33
N PHE A 387 -13.17 7.41 4.12
CA PHE A 387 -14.12 6.33 3.83
C PHE A 387 -13.46 4.95 3.85
N VAL A 388 -12.24 4.83 3.34
CA VAL A 388 -11.53 3.54 3.30
C VAL A 388 -11.05 3.14 4.69
N SER A 389 -10.50 4.07 5.48
CA SER A 389 -10.02 3.79 6.84
C SER A 389 -11.17 3.43 7.78
N VAL A 390 -12.23 4.23 7.82
CA VAL A 390 -13.41 3.93 8.65
C VAL A 390 -14.15 2.70 8.16
N GLY A 391 -14.35 2.55 6.84
CA GLY A 391 -15.06 1.40 6.27
C GLY A 391 -14.32 0.07 6.50
N SER A 392 -12.99 0.06 6.42
CA SER A 392 -12.20 -1.14 6.70
C SER A 392 -12.15 -1.49 8.18
N ALA A 393 -12.05 -0.50 9.07
CA ALA A 393 -12.16 -0.69 10.51
C ALA A 393 -13.53 -1.27 10.90
N ALA A 394 -14.62 -0.71 10.35
CA ALA A 394 -15.96 -1.24 10.55
C ALA A 394 -16.09 -2.67 10.02
N THR A 395 -15.48 -2.97 8.87
CA THR A 395 -15.50 -4.33 8.32
C THR A 395 -14.73 -5.31 9.21
N ALA A 396 -13.61 -4.89 9.82
CA ALA A 396 -12.88 -5.71 10.78
C ALA A 396 -13.73 -6.06 12.01
N LEU A 397 -14.41 -5.07 12.60
CA LEU A 397 -15.31 -5.28 13.73
C LEU A 397 -16.46 -6.25 13.36
N VAL A 398 -17.03 -6.10 12.16
CA VAL A 398 -18.06 -7.01 11.65
C VAL A 398 -17.49 -8.42 11.48
N MET A 399 -16.34 -8.57 10.81
CA MET A 399 -15.72 -9.88 10.59
C MET A 399 -15.36 -10.59 11.89
N LEU A 400 -14.89 -9.85 12.90
CA LEU A 400 -14.47 -10.40 14.18
C LEU A 400 -15.63 -10.60 15.17
N PHE A 401 -16.84 -10.12 14.83
CA PHE A 401 -18.02 -10.27 15.68
C PHE A 401 -18.34 -11.73 16.08
N PRO A 402 -18.21 -12.77 15.23
CA PRO A 402 -18.46 -14.15 15.65
C PRO A 402 -17.46 -14.68 16.70
N LEU A 403 -16.24 -14.14 16.74
CA LEU A 403 -15.23 -14.54 17.73
C LEU A 403 -15.48 -13.87 19.08
N PHE A 404 -15.86 -12.59 19.09
CA PHE A 404 -15.85 -11.76 20.29
C PHE A 404 -17.23 -11.26 20.71
N GLY A 405 -18.26 -11.53 19.92
CA GLY A 405 -19.63 -11.07 20.15
C GLY A 405 -19.76 -9.57 20.33
N ALA A 406 -20.67 -9.17 21.22
CA ALA A 406 -20.89 -7.76 21.54
C ALA A 406 -19.70 -7.10 22.27
N ALA A 407 -18.78 -7.88 22.84
CA ALA A 407 -17.60 -7.37 23.55
C ALA A 407 -16.68 -6.56 22.60
N ALA A 408 -16.65 -6.91 21.31
CA ALA A 408 -15.90 -6.18 20.29
C ALA A 408 -16.28 -4.70 20.14
N VAL A 409 -17.53 -4.34 20.47
CA VAL A 409 -18.06 -2.97 20.25
C VAL A 409 -18.41 -2.27 21.56
N SER A 410 -18.50 -3.01 22.67
CA SER A 410 -18.89 -2.44 23.97
C SER A 410 -17.72 -1.85 24.75
N SER A 411 -16.46 -2.14 24.40
CA SER A 411 -15.30 -1.64 25.13
C SER A 411 -14.97 -0.16 24.78
N PRO A 412 -15.11 0.80 25.71
CA PRO A 412 -14.83 2.21 25.42
C PRO A 412 -13.34 2.45 25.15
N GLN A 413 -12.45 1.71 25.82
CA GLN A 413 -11.01 1.77 25.62
C GLN A 413 -10.61 1.31 24.20
N GLY A 414 -11.22 0.22 23.72
CA GLY A 414 -11.01 -0.29 22.37
C GLY A 414 -11.40 0.72 21.29
N LEU A 415 -12.56 1.36 21.45
CA LEU A 415 -13.02 2.42 20.55
C LEU A 415 -12.13 3.67 20.58
N LEU A 416 -11.61 4.06 21.76
CA LEU A 416 -10.66 5.16 21.88
C LEU A 416 -9.33 4.86 21.18
N LEU A 417 -8.80 3.64 21.35
CA LEU A 417 -7.58 3.19 20.64
C LEU A 417 -7.81 3.18 19.13
N LEU A 418 -8.95 2.64 18.67
CA LEU A 418 -9.33 2.64 17.27
C LEU A 418 -9.35 4.05 16.68
N PHE A 419 -10.01 4.99 17.37
CA PHE A 419 -10.09 6.37 16.95
C PHE A 419 -8.70 7.01 16.92
N GLY A 420 -7.88 6.81 17.96
CA GLY A 420 -6.52 7.34 18.03
C GLY A 420 -5.64 6.84 16.88
N PHE A 421 -5.69 5.54 16.59
CA PHE A 421 -4.95 4.95 15.47
C PHE A 421 -5.42 5.43 14.11
N LEU A 422 -6.73 5.48 13.88
CA LEU A 422 -7.30 5.99 12.63
C LEU A 422 -6.96 7.47 12.44
N ALA A 423 -7.10 8.29 13.47
CA ALA A 423 -6.77 9.72 13.43
C ALA A 423 -5.28 9.94 13.18
N GLY A 424 -4.40 9.26 13.93
CA GLY A 424 -2.95 9.36 13.77
C GLY A 424 -2.47 8.89 12.41
N GLY A 425 -2.96 7.74 11.94
CA GLY A 425 -2.63 7.22 10.61
C GLY A 425 -3.17 8.09 9.47
N CYS A 426 -4.39 8.60 9.58
CA CYS A 426 -4.94 9.57 8.64
C CYS A 426 -4.12 10.87 8.61
N ALA A 427 -3.68 11.36 9.77
CA ALA A 427 -2.83 12.53 9.89
C ALA A 427 -1.45 12.30 9.26
N LEU A 428 -0.84 11.13 9.46
CA LEU A 428 0.43 10.75 8.84
C LEU A 428 0.32 10.75 7.31
N VAL A 429 -0.73 10.12 6.77
CA VAL A 429 -0.95 10.07 5.32
C VAL A 429 -1.25 11.46 4.77
N TYR A 430 -2.05 12.26 5.49
CA TYR A 430 -2.30 13.65 5.11
C TYR A 430 -1.01 14.46 5.06
N ALA A 431 -0.16 14.37 6.09
CA ALA A 431 1.15 15.01 6.12
C ALA A 431 2.03 14.57 4.94
N ALA A 432 2.07 13.27 4.65
CA ALA A 432 2.79 12.74 3.50
C ALA A 432 2.27 13.32 2.17
N THR A 433 0.95 13.50 2.02
CA THR A 433 0.39 14.14 0.82
C THR A 433 0.63 15.64 0.73
N GLU A 434 0.77 16.35 1.85
CA GLU A 434 1.13 17.77 1.82
C GLU A 434 2.60 18.01 1.43
N THR A 435 3.47 16.98 1.52
CA THR A 435 4.84 17.08 1.00
C THR A 435 4.91 17.30 -0.51
N SER A 436 3.84 17.03 -1.26
CA SER A 436 3.75 17.35 -2.69
C SER A 436 3.34 18.80 -2.98
N ARG A 437 3.05 19.62 -1.96
CA ARG A 437 2.64 21.03 -2.12
C ARG A 437 3.73 21.93 -2.73
N PRO A 438 5.02 21.83 -2.34
CA PRO A 438 6.10 22.56 -3.00
C PRO A 438 6.24 22.19 -4.48
N LEU A 439 6.00 20.91 -4.82
CA LEU A 439 6.00 20.44 -6.20
C LEU A 439 4.90 21.13 -7.02
N LEU A 440 3.68 21.22 -6.48
CA LEU A 440 2.59 21.96 -7.12
C LEU A 440 2.95 23.44 -7.32
N ARG A 441 3.52 24.09 -6.31
CA ARG A 441 3.95 25.49 -6.42
C ARG A 441 5.02 25.67 -7.50
N SER A 442 5.97 24.75 -7.60
CA SER A 442 6.99 24.80 -8.66
C SER A 442 6.39 24.62 -10.06
N VAL A 443 5.38 23.76 -10.21
CA VAL A 443 4.66 23.57 -11.48
C VAL A 443 3.86 24.82 -11.86
N LEU A 444 3.23 25.48 -10.89
CA LEU A 444 2.45 26.71 -11.13
C LEU A 444 3.34 27.93 -11.42
N ALA A 445 4.58 27.94 -10.92
CA ALA A 445 5.54 29.00 -11.18
C ALA A 445 6.12 28.91 -12.62
N ASP A 446 6.04 27.74 -13.26
CA ASP A 446 6.53 27.53 -14.62
C ASP A 446 5.44 27.92 -15.62
N THR A 447 5.53 29.14 -16.17
CA THR A 447 4.51 29.75 -17.04
C THR A 447 4.58 29.24 -18.48
N VAL A 448 5.59 28.45 -18.84
CA VAL A 448 5.79 27.96 -20.20
C VAL A 448 5.03 26.64 -20.40
N VAL A 449 3.78 26.73 -20.85
CA VAL A 449 3.05 25.57 -21.38
C VAL A 449 3.63 25.23 -22.76
N ARG A 450 4.71 24.42 -22.80
CA ARG A 450 5.21 23.88 -24.07
C ARG A 450 4.12 23.00 -24.69
N ALA A 451 3.85 23.20 -25.99
CA ALA A 451 3.06 22.26 -26.76
C ALA A 451 3.84 20.94 -26.85
N ASP A 452 3.20 19.84 -26.47
CA ASP A 452 3.73 18.48 -26.65
C ASP A 452 3.84 18.11 -28.13
#